data_AF-A0A951D4K7-F1
#
_entry.id   AF-A0A951D4K7-F1
#
_cell.length_a   1.000
_cell.length_b   1.000
_cell.length_c   1.000
_cell.angle_alpha   90.00
_cell.angle_beta   90.00
_cell.angle_gamma   90.00
#
_symmetry.space_group_name_H-M   'P 1'
#
loop_
_entity.id
_entity.type
_entity.pdbx_description
1 polymer ?
#
loop_
_entity_poly.entity_id
_entity_poly.type
_entity_poly.pdbx_seq_one_letter_code
_entity_poly.pdbx_strand_id
1 'polypeptide(L)' 'VVATIVEQAFWSLTAPVLRVGAPDAPYPISSLEQLYVPSVDRALEGIRRVMAAA' A
#
# COMPACT_ATOMS: atom_id res chain seq x y z
N VAL A 1 -2.14 -11.76 3.60
CA VAL A 1 -0.99 -10.95 4.08
C VAL A 1 -1.40 -10.05 5.24
N VAL A 2 -2.17 -8.98 5.04
CA VAL A 2 -2.51 -8.03 6.13
C VAL A 2 -3.18 -8.72 7.32
N ALA A 3 -4.22 -9.52 7.09
CA ALA A 3 -4.91 -10.25 8.15
C ALA A 3 -3.95 -11.14 8.96
N THR A 4 -3.05 -11.86 8.29
CA THR A 4 -2.03 -12.71 8.92
C THR A 4 -1.04 -11.91 9.77
N ILE A 5 -0.60 -10.74 9.30
CA ILE A 5 0.29 -9.85 10.09
C ILE A 5 -0.44 -9.40 11.37
N VAL A 6 -1.69 -8.98 11.24
CA VAL A 6 -2.50 -8.56 12.39
C VAL A 6 -2.71 -9.72 13.36
N GLU A 7 -3.01 -10.92 12.86
CA GLU A 7 -3.23 -12.11 13.68
C GLU A 7 -1.96 -12.54 14.44
N GLN A 8 -0.79 -12.49 13.80
CA GLN A 8 0.45 -13.05 14.35
C GLN A 8 1.36 -12.03 15.04
N ALA A 9 1.18 -10.73 14.79
CA ALA A 9 2.09 -9.67 15.25
C ALA A 9 1.37 -8.45 15.83
N PHE A 10 0.10 -8.57 16.24
CA PHE A 10 -0.72 -7.44 16.73
C PHE A 10 0.01 -6.53 17.72
N TRP A 11 0.60 -7.11 18.76
CA TRP A 11 1.28 -6.37 19.83
C TRP A 11 2.62 -5.75 19.42
N SER A 12 3.19 -6.20 18.31
CA SER A 12 4.44 -5.66 17.76
C SER A 12 4.20 -4.51 16.78
N LEU A 13 2.94 -4.26 16.38
CA LEU A 13 2.62 -3.19 15.43
C LEU A 13 2.67 -1.83 16.15
N THR A 14 3.59 -0.98 15.72
CA THR A 14 3.70 0.43 16.18
C THR A 14 2.93 1.40 15.28
N ALA A 15 2.44 0.94 14.13
CA ALA A 15 1.66 1.72 13.19
C ALA A 15 0.70 0.81 12.38
N PRO A 16 -0.34 1.37 11.73
CA PRO A 16 -1.24 0.59 10.88
C PRO A 16 -0.54 -0.02 9.66
N VAL A 17 -0.91 -1.26 9.31
CA VAL A 17 -0.43 -1.90 8.08
C VAL A 17 -1.16 -1.30 6.87
N LEU A 18 -0.42 -0.59 6.02
CA LEU A 18 -0.94 0.04 4.79
C LEU A 18 -0.54 -0.77 3.56
N ARG A 19 -1.40 -0.79 2.53
CA ARG A 19 -1.10 -1.39 1.21
C ARG A 19 -1.12 -0.33 0.11
N VAL A 20 -0.11 -0.37 -0.75
CA VAL A 20 -0.07 0.38 -2.00
C VAL A 20 -0.25 -0.64 -3.14
N GLY A 21 -1.33 -0.50 -3.89
CA GLY A 21 -1.68 -1.41 -4.97
C GLY A 21 -2.35 -0.68 -6.13
N ALA A 22 -2.57 -1.44 -7.21
CA ALA A 22 -3.40 -0.99 -8.32
C ALA A 22 -4.82 -0.66 -7.83
N PRO A 23 -5.56 0.22 -8.52
CA PRO A 23 -6.96 0.46 -8.22
C PRO A 23 -7.80 -0.80 -8.43
N ASP A 24 -8.97 -0.85 -7.79
CA ASP A 24 -9.95 -1.92 -7.96
C ASP A 24 -10.71 -1.76 -9.29
N ALA A 25 -9.97 -1.89 -10.40
CA ALA A 25 -10.47 -1.77 -11.76
C ALA A 25 -9.76 -2.79 -12.67
N PRO A 26 -10.30 -3.11 -13.86
CA PRO A 26 -9.57 -3.90 -14.85
C PRO A 26 -8.27 -3.20 -15.29
N TYR A 27 -7.30 -3.99 -15.76
CA TYR A 27 -6.06 -3.43 -16.33
C TYR A 27 -6.39 -2.56 -17.56
N PRO A 28 -5.80 -1.37 -17.67
CA PRO A 28 -6.18 -0.43 -18.70
C PRO A 28 -5.44 -0.68 -20.02
N ILE A 29 -5.78 0.12 -21.03
CA ILE A 29 -4.95 0.28 -22.23
C ILE A 29 -3.61 0.92 -21.89
N SER A 30 -2.58 0.67 -22.71
CA SER A 30 -1.19 1.08 -22.46
C SER A 30 -1.02 2.58 -22.20
N SER A 31 -1.86 3.44 -22.81
CA SER A 31 -1.80 4.89 -22.59
C SER A 31 -2.15 5.33 -21.16
N LEU A 32 -2.82 4.49 -20.36
CA LEU A 32 -3.18 4.77 -18.97
C LEU A 32 -2.42 3.91 -17.96
N GLU A 33 -1.47 3.09 -18.42
CA GLU A 33 -0.73 2.12 -17.59
C GLU A 33 -0.01 2.79 -16.41
N GLN A 34 0.59 3.97 -16.64
CA GLN A 34 1.30 4.74 -15.63
C GLN A 34 0.42 5.18 -14.45
N LEU A 35 -0.90 5.28 -14.66
CA LEU A 35 -1.85 5.65 -13.60
C LEU A 35 -2.32 4.42 -12.80
N TYR A 36 -2.22 3.23 -13.39
CA TYR A 36 -2.71 1.99 -12.81
C TYR A 36 -1.63 1.25 -12.02
N VAL A 37 -0.43 1.15 -12.59
CA VAL A 37 0.71 0.45 -11.97
C VAL A 37 1.21 1.23 -10.76
N PRO A 38 1.39 0.59 -9.58
CA PRO A 38 2.00 1.24 -8.42
C PRO A 38 3.39 1.80 -8.74
N SER A 39 3.56 3.11 -8.59
CA SER A 39 4.83 3.79 -8.81
C SER A 39 5.66 3.92 -7.52
N VAL A 40 6.95 4.23 -7.69
CA VAL A 40 7.86 4.54 -6.58
C VAL A 40 7.32 5.69 -5.73
N ASP A 41 6.80 6.75 -6.35
CA ASP A 41 6.26 7.90 -5.63
C ASP A 41 5.07 7.52 -4.74
N ARG A 42 4.17 6.65 -5.23
CA ARG A 42 3.05 6.14 -4.43
C ARG A 42 3.51 5.28 -3.26
N ALA A 43 4.58 4.50 -3.44
CA ALA A 43 5.19 3.74 -2.35
C ALA A 43 5.80 4.66 -1.28
N LEU A 44 6.55 5.69 -1.71
CA LEU A 44 7.15 6.68 -0.81
C LEU A 44 6.10 7.45 0.00
N GLU A 45 4.99 7.86 -0.62
CA GLU A 45 3.89 8.49 0.12
C GLU A 45 3.23 7.52 1.10
N GLY A 46 3.07 6.25 0.72
CA GLY A 46 2.60 5.20 1.63
C GLY A 46 3.49 5.06 2.87
N ILE A 47 4.81 5.01 2.67
CA ILE A 47 5.79 4.97 3.76
C ILE A 47 5.67 6.21 4.64
N ARG A 48 5.64 7.40 4.03
CA ARG A 48 5.55 8.67 4.76
C ARG A 48 4.29 8.74 5.64
N ARG A 49 3.15 8.25 5.14
CA ARG A 49 1.89 8.18 5.89
C ARG A 49 1.97 7.23 7.08
N VAL A 50 2.58 6.06 6.91
CA VAL A 50 2.76 5.09 8.01
C VAL A 50 3.68 5.67 9.09
N MET A 51 4.80 6.27 8.69
CA MET A 51 5.76 6.87 9.63
C MET A 51 5.23 8.10 10.35
N ALA A 52 4.27 8.83 9.76
CA ALA A 52 3.62 9.98 10.41
C ALA A 52 2.51 9.58 11.39
N ALA A 53 2.01 8.34 11.32
CA ALA A 53 0.98 7.81 12.22
C ALA A 53 1.56 6.99 13.39
N ALA A 54 2.88 6.75 13.37
CA ALA A 54 3.66 6.12 14.44
C ALA A 54 4.05 7.16 15.50
#